data_AF-A0A1S6IZ19-F1
#
_entry.id   AF-A0A1S6IZ19-F1
#
_cell.length_a   1.000
_cell.length_b   1.000
_cell.length_c   1.000
_cell.angle_alpha   90.00
_cell.angle_beta   90.00
_cell.angle_gamma   90.00
#
_symmetry.space_group_name_H-M   'P 1'
#
loop_
_entity.id
_entity.type
_entity.pdbx_description
1 polymer ?
#
loop_
_entity_poly.entity_id
_entity_poly.type
_entity_poly.pdbx_seq_one_letter_code
_entity_poly.pdbx_strand_id
1 'polypeptide(L)' 'MLPPDVEAVELEEMLPLMTLDDLEEMLHEIYDRLRTEKDGQKLMRLLTNRDIVEKAIEKFY' A
#
# COMPACT_ATOMS: atom_id res chain seq x y z
N MET A 1 7.53 -7.35 -7.01
CA MET A 1 6.67 -6.67 -6.02
C MET A 1 5.94 -5.54 -6.71
N LEU A 2 4.66 -5.39 -6.40
CA LEU A 2 3.82 -4.27 -6.86
C LEU A 2 4.39 -2.97 -6.28
N PRO A 3 4.51 -1.87 -7.03
CA PRO A 3 4.99 -0.62 -6.45
C PRO A 3 4.01 -0.10 -5.39
N PRO A 4 4.49 0.49 -4.28
CA PRO A 4 3.63 0.99 -3.20
C PRO A 4 2.77 2.20 -3.61
N ASP A 5 3.14 2.92 -4.68
CA ASP A 5 2.39 4.04 -5.27
C ASP A 5 1.55 3.64 -6.51
N VAL A 6 1.26 2.35 -6.65
CA VAL A 6 0.34 1.80 -7.66
C VAL A 6 -1.05 2.45 -7.58
N GLU A 7 -1.82 2.37 -8.66
CA GLU A 7 -3.22 2.75 -8.63
C GLU A 7 -4.01 1.87 -7.64
N ALA A 8 -4.90 2.49 -6.87
CA ALA A 8 -5.67 1.83 -5.81
C ALA A 8 -6.46 0.60 -6.33
N VAL A 9 -7.02 0.69 -7.54
CA VAL A 9 -7.77 -0.41 -8.17
C VAL A 9 -6.88 -1.64 -8.38
N GLU A 10 -5.65 -1.44 -8.88
CA GLU A 10 -4.72 -2.54 -9.12
C GLU A 10 -4.26 -3.17 -7.80
N LEU A 11 -4.10 -2.38 -6.73
CA LEU A 11 -3.80 -2.90 -5.40
C LEU A 11 -4.96 -3.75 -4.88
N GLU A 12 -6.19 -3.25 -4.93
CA GLU A 12 -7.38 -3.96 -4.46
C GLU A 12 -7.59 -5.31 -5.18
N GLU A 13 -7.30 -5.39 -6.47
CA GLU A 13 -7.34 -6.64 -7.24
C GLU A 13 -6.28 -7.65 -6.78
N MET A 14 -5.15 -7.18 -6.27
CA MET A 14 -4.04 -8.01 -5.80
C MET A 14 -4.17 -8.44 -4.34
N LEU A 15 -4.89 -7.69 -3.49
CA LEU A 15 -5.05 -8.00 -2.06
C LEU A 15 -5.41 -9.46 -1.74
N PRO A 16 -6.36 -10.12 -2.46
CA PRO A 16 -6.73 -11.50 -2.15
C PRO A 16 -5.61 -12.53 -2.39
N LEU A 17 -4.56 -12.14 -3.12
CA LEU A 17 -3.41 -12.98 -3.44
C LEU A 17 -2.21 -12.73 -2.53
N MET A 18 -2.27 -11.70 -1.68
CA MET A 18 -1.18 -11.31 -0.77
C MET A 18 -1.29 -12.03 0.57
N THR A 19 -0.14 -12.44 1.09
CA THR A 19 -0.01 -12.94 2.46
C THR A 19 0.05 -11.79 3.46
N LEU A 20 -0.09 -12.08 4.76
CA LEU A 20 0.10 -11.08 5.81
C LEU A 20 1.50 -10.44 5.72
N ASP A 21 2.54 -11.25 5.54
CA ASP A 21 3.92 -10.77 5.40
C ASP A 21 4.07 -9.80 4.21
N ASP A 22 3.44 -10.11 3.07
CA ASP A 22 3.44 -9.21 1.90
C ASP A 22 2.77 -7.86 2.19
N LEU A 23 1.68 -7.87 2.96
CA LEU A 23 0.96 -6.66 3.36
C LEU A 23 1.77 -5.82 4.34
N GLU A 24 2.42 -6.44 5.33
CA GLU A 24 3.29 -5.77 6.28
C GLU A 24 4.51 -5.15 5.59
N GLU A 25 5.14 -5.88 4.66
CA GLU A 25 6.26 -5.38 3.86
C GLU A 25 5.83 -4.17 3.00
N MET A 26 4.69 -4.27 2.32
CA MET A 26 4.14 -3.16 1.54
C MET A 26 3.86 -1.93 2.41
N LEU A 27 3.31 -2.13 3.61
CA LEU A 27 3.03 -1.04 4.53
C LEU A 27 4.33 -0.34 4.98
N HIS A 28 5.37 -1.12 5.28
CA HIS A 28 6.71 -0.61 5.59
C HIS A 28 7.28 0.23 4.43
N GLU A 29 7.21 -0.26 3.19
CA GLU A 29 7.68 0.47 2.02
C GLU A 29 6.90 1.79 1.81
N ILE A 30 5.57 1.77 1.99
CA ILE A 30 4.74 2.98 1.89
C ILE A 30 5.20 4.02 2.91
N TYR A 31 5.40 3.63 4.17
CA TYR A 31 5.85 4.54 5.23
C TYR A 31 7.24 5.13 4.93
N ASP A 32 8.17 4.34 4.40
CA ASP A 32 9.49 4.84 4.03
C ASP A 32 9.42 5.83 2.87
N ARG A 33 8.60 5.56 1.85
CA ARG A 33 8.43 6.48 0.72
C ARG A 33 7.74 7.78 1.12
N LEU A 34 6.74 7.75 2.00
CA LEU A 34 6.05 8.94 2.51
C LEU A 34 7.02 9.95 3.16
N ARG A 35 8.16 9.52 3.69
CA ARG A 35 9.18 10.42 4.28
C ARG A 35 9.97 11.22 3.25
N THR A 36 10.11 10.70 2.03
CA THR A 36 11.01 11.26 1.02
C THR A 36 10.31 11.75 -0.24
N GLU A 37 9.09 11.28 -0.51
CA GLU A 37 8.32 11.64 -1.70
C GLU A 37 7.89 13.12 -1.66
N LYS A 38 8.02 13.79 -2.81
CA LYS A 38 7.72 15.21 -2.99
C LYS A 38 6.67 15.44 -4.06
N ASP A 39 6.40 14.44 -4.90
CA ASP A 39 5.34 14.48 -5.89
C ASP A 39 3.97 14.34 -5.20
N GLY A 40 3.13 15.35 -5.35
CA GLY A 40 1.82 15.39 -4.69
C GLY A 40 0.86 14.29 -5.17
N GLN A 41 0.93 13.88 -6.43
CA GLN A 41 0.08 12.79 -6.94
C GLN A 41 0.52 11.45 -6.35
N LYS A 42 1.84 11.21 -6.31
CA LYS A 42 2.37 9.99 -5.67
C LYS A 42 2.10 9.94 -4.18
N LEU A 43 2.23 11.06 -3.46
CA LEU A 43 1.87 11.14 -2.05
C LEU A 43 0.41 10.77 -1.81
N MET A 44 -0.53 11.26 -2.63
CA MET A 44 -1.94 10.90 -2.51
C MET A 44 -2.17 9.41 -2.73
N ARG A 45 -1.50 8.80 -3.73
CA ARG A 45 -1.58 7.35 -3.95
C ARG A 45 -1.00 6.55 -2.78
N LEU A 46 0.18 6.91 -2.28
CA LEU A 46 0.80 6.28 -1.12
C LEU A 46 -0.10 6.32 0.12
N LEU A 47 -0.72 7.48 0.42
CA LEU A 47 -1.65 7.62 1.53
C LEU A 47 -2.91 6.77 1.34
N THR A 48 -3.44 6.73 0.11
CA THR A 48 -4.61 5.90 -0.21
C THR A 48 -4.29 4.41 -0.04
N ASN A 49 -3.14 3.97 -0.58
CA ASN A 49 -2.70 2.59 -0.52
C ASN A 49 -2.38 2.17 0.91
N ARG A 50 -1.81 3.05 1.74
CA ARG A 50 -1.63 2.80 3.18
C ARG A 50 -2.96 2.43 3.82
N ASP A 51 -3.99 3.26 3.63
CA ASP A 51 -5.30 3.05 4.25
C ASP A 51 -5.97 1.75 3.74
N ILE A 52 -5.74 1.38 2.47
CA ILE A 52 -6.21 0.11 1.89
C ILE A 52 -5.52 -1.08 2.55
N VAL A 53 -4.19 -1.05 2.65
CA VAL A 53 -3.39 -2.14 3.24
C VAL A 53 -3.70 -2.31 4.73
N GLU A 54 -3.79 -1.22 5.49
CA GLU A 54 -4.14 -1.26 6.92
C GLU A 54 -5.52 -1.92 7.13
N LYS A 55 -6.52 -1.52 6.33
CA LYS A 55 -7.86 -2.15 6.37
C LYS A 55 -7.85 -3.61 5.94
N ALA A 56 -7.00 -3.98 4.98
CA ALA A 56 -6.87 -5.36 4.54
C ALA A 56 -6.30 -6.23 5.67
N ILE A 57 -5.25 -5.77 6.35
CA ILE A 57 -4.68 -6.43 7.52
C ILE A 57 -5.75 -6.61 8.59
N GLU A 58 -6.43 -5.53 9.01
CA GLU A 58 -7.48 -5.58 10.05
C GLU A 58 -8.66 -6.51 9.72
N LYS A 59 -8.97 -6.67 8.43
CA LYS A 59 -10.13 -7.46 7.98
C LYS A 59 -9.80 -8.94 7.81
N PHE A 60 -8.60 -9.26 7.38
CA PHE A 60 -8.22 -10.62 6.98
C PHE A 60 -7.36 -11.35 8.02
N TYR A 61 -6.72 -10.62 8.95
CA TYR A 61 -5.74 -11.16 9.90
C TYR A 61 -5.91 -10.55 11.31
#